data_AF-A0A7S1HQA5-F1
#
_entry.id   AF-A0A7S1HQA5-F1
#
_cell.length_a   1.000
_cell.length_b   1.000
_cell.length_c   1.000
_cell.angle_alpha   90.00
_cell.angle_beta   90.00
_cell.angle_gamma   90.00
#
_symmetry.space_group_name_H-M   'P 1'
#
loop_
_entity.id
_entity.type
_entity.pdbx_description
1 polymer ?
#
loop_
_entity_poly.entity_id
_entity_poly.type
_entity_poly.pdbx_seq_one_letter_code
_entity_poly.pdbx_strand_id
1 'polypeptide(L)'
;GFPDERVIVMRYDDLENNMDNPMPGVVINSKECIPQEKDAEGNWVLPNEKCNVNQGCAKDYFGASVSPENFLNVLRGDAEAAKRNCETMSKDPAVFGGCNGKVLNSTDKDHVFVAFFDHGGVHMIGMPPARKWGAMRYVTANQLLDAITFMDASAMYGEMILYIEACESGSMFNGLLPKNISVWAATAADPFHSSYASDCGTSFENQALPCLGDLFSVEWMRDVESHDMERETWKEDWKFAEKHTNLSQVCEYGDDSLAKDSIASYLEYPPCNCSSPSPALQAPSEQQQQQEEEEVP
;
A
#
# COMPACT_ATOMS: atom_id res chain seq x y z
N GLY A 1 -13.35 2.49 -6.73
CA GLY A 1 -13.94 2.07 -5.47
C GLY A 1 -14.14 3.33 -4.70
N PHE A 2 -13.37 3.53 -3.65
CA PHE A 2 -13.51 4.71 -2.81
C PHE A 2 -13.33 6.05 -3.56
N PRO A 3 -14.19 7.04 -3.28
CA PRO A 3 -13.97 8.41 -3.72
C PRO A 3 -12.63 8.97 -3.22
N ASP A 4 -11.96 9.79 -4.04
CA ASP A 4 -10.66 10.42 -3.70
C ASP A 4 -10.67 11.17 -2.35
N GLU A 5 -11.82 11.70 -1.93
CA GLU A 5 -11.98 12.36 -0.63
C GLU A 5 -11.79 11.43 0.57
N ARG A 6 -11.88 10.11 0.37
CA ARG A 6 -11.73 9.07 1.41
C ARG A 6 -10.38 8.37 1.37
N VAL A 7 -9.54 8.68 0.40
CA VAL A 7 -8.18 8.13 0.28
C VAL A 7 -7.19 9.25 0.54
N ILE A 8 -6.23 9.00 1.44
CA ILE A 8 -5.18 9.96 1.81
C ILE A 8 -3.84 9.36 1.42
N VAL A 9 -3.16 9.98 0.45
CA VAL A 9 -1.87 9.49 -0.04
C VAL A 9 -0.73 10.37 0.47
N MET A 10 0.20 9.75 1.20
CA MET A 10 1.44 10.36 1.66
C MET A 10 2.62 9.70 0.96
N ARG A 11 3.27 10.39 0.02
CA ARG A 11 4.41 9.85 -0.75
C ARG A 11 5.42 10.94 -1.06
N TYR A 12 6.71 10.67 -1.01
CA TYR A 12 7.70 11.74 -1.22
C TYR A 12 7.64 12.34 -2.64
N ASP A 13 7.20 11.56 -3.63
CA ASP A 13 6.87 12.02 -5.00
C ASP A 13 8.11 12.39 -5.85
N ASP A 14 9.16 11.56 -5.78
CA ASP A 14 10.44 11.74 -6.47
C ASP A 14 10.90 10.54 -7.31
N LEU A 15 9.99 9.62 -7.64
CA LEU A 15 10.28 8.43 -8.45
C LEU A 15 9.95 8.61 -9.93
N GLU A 16 8.75 9.09 -10.26
CA GLU A 16 8.23 9.06 -11.63
C GLU A 16 9.04 9.94 -12.59
N ASN A 17 9.58 11.06 -12.10
CA ASN A 17 10.36 12.01 -12.88
C ASN A 17 11.83 12.06 -12.42
N ASN A 18 12.29 11.04 -11.71
CA ASN A 18 13.69 10.94 -11.32
C ASN A 18 14.58 10.84 -12.57
N MET A 19 15.74 11.49 -12.55
CA MET A 19 16.70 11.40 -13.66
C MET A 19 17.24 9.98 -13.85
N ASP A 20 17.24 9.18 -12.78
CA ASP A 20 17.67 7.78 -12.81
C ASP A 20 16.52 6.82 -13.20
N ASN A 21 15.29 7.31 -13.37
CA ASN A 21 14.17 6.49 -13.83
C ASN A 21 14.26 6.30 -15.37
N PRO A 22 14.50 5.08 -15.87
CA PRO A 22 14.62 4.84 -17.31
C PRO A 22 13.26 4.85 -18.04
N MET A 23 12.15 4.95 -17.30
CA MET A 23 10.80 5.09 -17.84
C MET A 23 10.12 6.35 -17.26
N PRO A 24 10.43 7.55 -17.78
CA PRO A 24 9.88 8.80 -17.25
C PRO A 24 8.34 8.79 -17.20
N GLY A 25 7.78 9.19 -16.07
CA GLY A 25 6.33 9.21 -15.78
C GLY A 25 5.74 7.86 -15.36
N VAL A 26 6.53 6.78 -15.40
CA VAL A 26 6.10 5.43 -15.04
C VAL A 26 6.73 5.00 -13.72
N VAL A 27 5.91 4.40 -12.86
CA VAL A 27 6.36 3.63 -11.69
C VAL A 27 5.72 2.25 -11.80
N ILE A 28 6.51 1.20 -11.65
CA ILE A 28 6.07 -0.20 -11.66
C ILE A 28 6.37 -0.83 -10.29
N ASN A 29 5.53 -1.78 -9.86
CA ASN A 29 5.71 -2.51 -8.59
C ASN A 29 5.99 -4.01 -8.79
N SER A 30 6.32 -4.42 -10.01
CA SER A 30 6.58 -5.82 -10.35
C SER A 30 7.44 -5.91 -11.61
N LYS A 31 8.33 -6.90 -11.67
CA LYS A 31 9.19 -7.13 -12.84
C LYS A 31 8.41 -7.55 -14.08
N GLU A 32 7.24 -8.17 -13.91
CA GLU A 32 6.34 -8.53 -15.01
C GLU A 32 5.84 -7.30 -15.77
N CYS A 33 5.95 -6.11 -15.17
CA CYS A 33 5.63 -4.83 -15.77
C CYS A 33 6.81 -4.14 -16.48
N ILE A 34 7.99 -4.76 -16.53
CA ILE A 34 9.12 -4.24 -17.31
C ILE A 34 8.80 -4.42 -18.81
N PRO A 35 8.70 -3.33 -19.59
CA PRO A 35 8.30 -3.39 -20.99
C PRO A 35 9.37 -4.09 -21.84
N GLN A 36 8.92 -4.81 -22.87
CA GLN A 36 9.81 -5.57 -23.77
C GLN A 36 9.83 -5.01 -25.20
N GLU A 37 8.86 -4.17 -25.55
CA GLU A 37 8.69 -3.64 -26.90
C GLU A 37 8.45 -2.13 -26.91
N LYS A 38 8.82 -1.50 -28.03
CA LYS A 38 8.55 -0.09 -28.31
C LYS A 38 7.48 0.04 -29.39
N ASP A 39 6.66 1.08 -29.29
CA ASP A 39 5.72 1.47 -30.34
C ASP A 39 6.46 2.05 -31.57
N ALA A 40 5.69 2.43 -32.59
CA ALA A 40 6.24 2.99 -33.84
C ALA A 40 6.94 4.34 -33.62
N GLU A 41 6.57 5.05 -32.56
CA GLU A 41 7.11 6.34 -32.14
C GLU A 41 8.36 6.18 -31.24
N GLY A 42 8.69 4.95 -30.84
CA GLY A 42 9.85 4.61 -30.02
C GLY A 42 9.59 4.70 -28.50
N ASN A 43 8.34 4.80 -28.06
CA ASN A 43 7.98 4.77 -26.65
C ASN A 43 7.81 3.33 -26.16
N TRP A 44 8.15 3.09 -24.90
CA TRP A 44 7.96 1.79 -24.27
C TRP A 44 6.48 1.46 -24.09
N VAL A 45 6.08 0.25 -24.49
CA VAL A 45 4.72 -0.26 -24.31
C VAL A 45 4.68 -1.10 -23.04
N LEU A 46 3.91 -0.63 -22.05
CA LEU A 46 3.71 -1.40 -20.82
C LEU A 46 2.86 -2.66 -21.09
N PRO A 47 3.16 -3.78 -20.41
CA PRO A 47 2.44 -5.04 -20.63
C PRO A 47 0.93 -4.96 -20.43
N ASN A 48 0.47 -4.08 -19.53
CA ASN A 48 -0.93 -3.72 -19.38
C ASN A 48 -1.07 -2.36 -18.69
N GLU A 49 -2.28 -1.81 -18.70
CA GLU A 49 -2.62 -0.51 -18.10
C GLU A 49 -2.47 -0.45 -16.57
N LYS A 50 -2.50 -1.59 -15.88
CA LYS A 50 -2.29 -1.66 -14.41
C LYS A 50 -0.82 -1.55 -14.03
N CYS A 51 0.10 -1.71 -14.99
CA CYS A 51 1.52 -1.69 -14.69
C CYS A 51 2.04 -0.32 -14.23
N ASN A 52 1.46 0.79 -14.68
CA ASN A 52 1.84 2.11 -14.19
C ASN A 52 1.07 2.46 -12.91
N VAL A 53 1.58 2.01 -11.77
CA VAL A 53 0.93 2.21 -10.46
C VAL A 53 0.92 3.67 -9.99
N ASN A 54 1.65 4.56 -10.68
CA ASN A 54 1.61 6.00 -10.37
C ASN A 54 0.34 6.68 -10.91
N GLN A 55 -0.27 6.13 -11.96
CA GLN A 55 -1.40 6.77 -12.62
C GLN A 55 -2.64 6.78 -11.72
N GLY A 56 -3.21 7.97 -11.50
CA GLY A 56 -4.41 8.14 -10.67
C GLY A 56 -4.14 8.28 -9.17
N CYS A 57 -2.89 8.11 -8.71
CA CYS A 57 -2.56 8.36 -7.30
C CYS A 57 -2.64 9.85 -6.96
N ALA A 58 -3.33 10.15 -5.84
CA ALA A 58 -3.37 11.50 -5.29
C ALA A 58 -2.01 11.94 -4.73
N LYS A 59 -1.82 13.26 -4.63
CA LYS A 59 -0.65 13.91 -4.01
C LYS A 59 -1.12 14.75 -2.81
N ASP A 60 -1.71 14.10 -1.79
CA ASP A 60 -2.27 14.80 -0.62
C ASP A 60 -1.18 15.37 0.28
N TYR A 61 -0.13 14.57 0.52
CA TYR A 61 1.10 15.01 1.16
C TYR A 61 2.28 14.50 0.36
N PHE A 62 3.16 15.41 -0.06
CA PHE A 62 4.35 15.06 -0.81
C PHE A 62 5.61 15.82 -0.40
N GLY A 63 6.75 15.30 -0.81
CA GLY A 63 8.08 15.76 -0.39
C GLY A 63 8.19 15.82 1.12
N ALA A 64 8.71 16.93 1.63
CA ALA A 64 8.91 17.14 3.06
C ALA A 64 7.61 17.06 3.89
N SER A 65 6.44 17.26 3.29
CA SER A 65 5.15 17.20 3.98
C SER A 65 4.76 15.79 4.39
N VAL A 66 5.43 14.77 3.87
CA VAL A 66 5.39 13.41 4.42
C VAL A 66 6.21 13.39 5.70
N SER A 67 5.58 13.80 6.81
CA SER A 67 6.25 14.02 8.10
C SER A 67 5.55 13.26 9.23
N PRO A 68 6.26 12.99 10.34
CA PRO A 68 5.64 12.40 11.53
C PRO A 68 4.43 13.22 12.01
N GLU A 69 4.54 14.54 12.02
CA GLU A 69 3.48 15.44 12.49
C GLU A 69 2.23 15.35 11.60
N ASN A 70 2.40 15.37 10.27
CA ASN A 70 1.28 15.27 9.35
C ASN A 70 0.66 13.87 9.37
N PHE A 71 1.46 12.81 9.44
CA PHE A 71 0.95 11.44 9.56
C PHE A 71 0.08 11.28 10.82
N LEU A 72 0.55 11.75 11.97
CA LEU A 72 -0.20 11.71 13.22
C LEU A 72 -1.41 12.66 13.21
N ASN A 73 -1.36 13.79 12.52
CA ASN A 73 -2.51 14.69 12.38
C ASN A 73 -3.58 14.11 11.45
N VAL A 74 -3.17 13.39 10.40
CA VAL A 74 -4.06 12.65 9.51
C VAL A 74 -4.84 11.61 10.30
N LEU A 75 -4.15 10.75 11.06
CA LEU A 75 -4.80 9.74 11.89
C LEU A 75 -5.77 10.34 12.91
N ARG A 76 -5.35 11.42 13.60
CA ARG A 76 -6.18 12.10 14.60
C ARG A 76 -7.27 13.00 14.03
N GLY A 77 -7.41 13.10 12.71
CA GLY A 77 -8.39 14.00 12.06
C GLY A 77 -8.19 15.48 12.40
N ASP A 78 -6.97 15.90 12.78
CA ASP A 78 -6.68 17.29 13.16
C ASP A 78 -6.41 18.15 11.91
N ALA A 79 -7.49 18.49 11.21
CA ALA A 79 -7.46 19.27 9.97
C ALA A 79 -6.77 20.64 10.16
N GLU A 80 -6.98 21.27 11.32
CA GLU A 80 -6.42 22.58 11.62
C GLU A 80 -4.90 22.49 11.85
N ALA A 81 -4.40 21.47 12.56
CA ALA A 81 -2.97 21.25 12.70
C ALA A 81 -2.31 20.84 11.38
N ALA A 82 -2.95 19.94 10.61
CA ALA A 82 -2.47 19.55 9.29
C ALA A 82 -2.34 20.76 8.36
N LYS A 83 -3.37 21.61 8.30
CA LYS A 83 -3.35 22.85 7.51
C LYS A 83 -2.24 23.81 7.95
N ARG A 84 -2.08 24.06 9.25
CA ARG A 84 -1.00 24.92 9.77
C ARG A 84 0.38 24.39 9.42
N ASN A 85 0.57 23.07 9.48
CA ASN A 85 1.83 22.44 9.07
C ASN A 85 2.06 22.63 7.56
N CYS A 86 1.05 22.35 6.73
CA CYS A 86 1.13 22.57 5.28
C CYS A 86 1.52 24.01 4.92
N GLU A 87 0.87 24.99 5.55
CA GLU A 87 1.16 26.42 5.36
C GLU A 87 2.58 26.80 5.80
N THR A 88 3.08 26.20 6.89
CA THR A 88 4.43 26.47 7.39
C THR A 88 5.48 25.93 6.44
N MET A 89 5.29 24.70 5.95
CA MET A 89 6.22 24.04 5.04
C MET A 89 6.28 24.72 3.68
N SER A 90 5.14 25.19 3.18
CA SER A 90 5.05 25.87 1.87
C SER A 90 5.75 27.23 1.83
N LYS A 91 6.21 27.76 2.97
CA LYS A 91 6.93 29.04 3.06
C LYS A 91 8.43 28.93 2.82
N ASP A 92 9.04 27.75 2.91
CA ASP A 92 10.47 27.57 2.63
C ASP A 92 10.65 27.12 1.17
N PRO A 93 11.02 28.03 0.23
CA PRO A 93 11.19 27.67 -1.17
C PRO A 93 12.37 26.72 -1.41
N ALA A 94 13.23 26.49 -0.42
CA ALA A 94 14.32 25.52 -0.50
C ALA A 94 13.87 24.09 -0.15
N VAL A 95 12.62 23.90 0.25
CA VAL A 95 12.05 22.60 0.62
C VAL A 95 11.11 22.13 -0.48
N PHE A 96 11.44 20.98 -1.07
CA PHE A 96 10.53 20.29 -1.97
C PHE A 96 9.41 19.63 -1.15
N GLY A 97 8.17 19.93 -1.48
CA GLY A 97 7.00 19.31 -0.88
C GLY A 97 5.77 20.20 -0.92
N GLY A 98 4.65 19.63 -0.49
CA GLY A 98 3.37 20.32 -0.43
C GLY A 98 2.32 19.41 0.17
N CYS A 99 1.21 20.00 0.62
CA CYS A 99 0.05 19.24 1.05
C CYS A 99 -1.24 20.05 0.98
N ASN A 100 -2.36 19.34 0.92
CA ASN A 100 -3.71 19.93 0.88
C ASN A 100 -4.43 19.93 2.23
N GLY A 101 -3.82 19.36 3.28
CA GLY A 101 -4.38 19.30 4.62
C GLY A 101 -5.52 18.30 4.80
N LYS A 102 -5.72 17.38 3.84
CA LYS A 102 -6.70 16.29 3.95
C LYS A 102 -6.34 15.40 5.15
N VAL A 103 -7.30 15.11 6.02
CA VAL A 103 -7.12 14.25 7.20
C VAL A 103 -8.23 13.22 7.25
N LEU A 104 -8.08 12.22 8.12
CA LEU A 104 -9.12 11.22 8.33
C LEU A 104 -10.33 11.90 8.98
N ASN A 105 -11.47 11.87 8.29
CA ASN A 105 -12.74 12.45 8.75
C ASN A 105 -13.79 11.35 8.91
N SER A 106 -13.40 10.26 9.57
CA SER A 106 -14.20 9.08 9.85
C SER A 106 -14.88 9.14 11.22
N THR A 107 -15.81 8.23 11.43
CA THR A 107 -16.67 8.09 12.61
C THR A 107 -16.72 6.63 13.06
N ASP A 108 -17.39 6.37 14.17
CA ASP A 108 -17.66 5.02 14.72
C ASP A 108 -18.42 4.06 13.79
N LYS A 109 -18.81 4.51 12.60
CA LYS A 109 -19.50 3.70 11.58
C LYS A 109 -18.61 3.33 10.40
N ASP A 110 -17.41 3.89 10.35
CA ASP A 110 -16.52 3.75 9.20
C ASP A 110 -15.44 2.70 9.49
N HIS A 111 -15.07 1.96 8.44
CA HIS A 111 -13.90 1.10 8.45
C HIS A 111 -12.69 1.87 7.95
N VAL A 112 -11.56 1.75 8.66
CA VAL A 112 -10.33 2.46 8.34
C VAL A 112 -9.24 1.46 7.97
N PHE A 113 -8.63 1.65 6.81
CA PHE A 113 -7.45 0.88 6.40
C PHE A 113 -6.23 1.80 6.32
N VAL A 114 -5.15 1.43 7.01
CA VAL A 114 -3.88 2.16 7.00
C VAL A 114 -2.79 1.23 6.48
N ALA A 115 -2.14 1.61 5.39
CA ALA A 115 -0.97 0.91 4.88
C ALA A 115 0.27 1.81 4.95
N PHE A 116 1.37 1.27 5.45
CA PHE A 116 2.66 1.95 5.57
C PHE A 116 3.76 1.10 4.92
N PHE A 117 4.63 1.75 4.13
CA PHE A 117 5.71 1.11 3.39
C PHE A 117 6.96 2.00 3.46
N ASP A 118 7.95 1.63 4.27
CA ASP A 118 9.27 2.28 4.30
C ASP A 118 10.23 1.45 5.17
N HIS A 119 11.39 2.02 5.48
CA HIS A 119 12.26 1.57 6.54
C HIS A 119 11.61 1.63 7.93
N GLY A 120 12.08 0.74 8.81
CA GLY A 120 11.79 0.77 10.23
C GLY A 120 12.99 0.38 11.06
N GLY A 121 12.77 0.38 12.36
CA GLY A 121 13.68 -0.14 13.37
C GLY A 121 12.89 -0.46 14.62
N VAL A 122 13.58 -0.96 15.65
CA VAL A 122 12.95 -1.30 16.92
C VAL A 122 12.18 -0.09 17.49
N HIS A 123 10.86 -0.25 17.58
CA HIS A 123 9.87 0.74 18.04
C HIS A 123 9.80 2.03 17.22
N MET A 124 10.13 2.00 15.92
CA MET A 124 10.01 3.16 15.05
C MET A 124 9.79 2.81 13.57
N ILE A 125 9.04 3.67 12.88
CA ILE A 125 8.92 3.65 11.42
C ILE A 125 9.46 4.95 10.82
N GLY A 126 10.11 4.84 9.67
CA GLY A 126 10.77 5.93 8.97
C GLY A 126 9.80 6.95 8.38
N MET A 127 10.27 8.18 8.26
CA MET A 127 9.65 9.22 7.44
C MET A 127 10.77 9.91 6.66
N PRO A 128 10.52 10.32 5.41
CA PRO A 128 11.55 10.91 4.58
C PRO A 128 12.11 12.18 5.22
N PRO A 129 13.35 12.57 4.95
CA PRO A 129 13.90 13.80 5.49
C PRO A 129 13.18 15.01 4.90
N ALA A 130 13.14 16.13 5.63
CA ALA A 130 12.54 17.37 5.12
C ALA A 130 13.36 18.00 3.96
N ARG A 131 14.60 17.54 3.74
CA ARG A 131 15.50 17.97 2.66
C ARG A 131 16.23 16.74 2.12
N LYS A 132 16.60 16.75 0.84
CA LYS A 132 17.21 15.62 0.10
C LYS A 132 18.45 14.95 0.77
N TRP A 133 19.10 15.65 1.72
CA TRP A 133 20.26 15.15 2.48
C TRP A 133 20.12 15.41 3.99
N GLY A 134 18.89 15.58 4.47
CA GLY A 134 18.57 15.84 5.86
C GLY A 134 18.58 14.58 6.71
N ALA A 135 18.44 14.77 8.02
CA ALA A 135 18.23 13.67 8.95
C ALA A 135 16.89 12.99 8.66
N MET A 136 16.87 11.65 8.73
CA MET A 136 15.62 10.90 8.70
C MET A 136 14.74 11.31 9.87
N ARG A 137 13.43 11.34 9.61
CA ARG A 137 12.41 11.54 10.63
C ARG A 137 11.79 10.19 10.93
N TYR A 138 11.01 10.11 12.00
CA TYR A 138 10.38 8.85 12.40
C TYR A 138 9.16 9.07 13.26
N VAL A 139 8.26 8.08 13.24
CA VAL A 139 7.17 7.92 14.19
C VAL A 139 7.53 6.76 15.11
N THR A 140 7.54 7.00 16.41
CA THR A 140 7.78 5.94 17.40
C THR A 140 6.53 5.10 17.64
N ALA A 141 6.70 3.87 18.13
CA ALA A 141 5.59 2.99 18.51
C ALA A 141 4.62 3.68 19.49
N ASN A 142 5.15 4.40 20.48
CA ASN A 142 4.33 5.15 21.44
C ASN A 142 3.52 6.26 20.78
N GLN A 143 4.11 7.04 19.87
CA GLN A 143 3.37 8.10 19.16
C GLN A 143 2.25 7.54 18.28
N LEU A 144 2.50 6.42 17.61
CA LEU A 144 1.47 5.73 16.83
C LEU A 144 0.36 5.21 17.75
N LEU A 145 0.72 4.53 18.85
CA LEU A 145 -0.25 4.01 19.81
C LEU A 145 -1.07 5.12 20.49
N ASP A 146 -0.45 6.26 20.81
CA ASP A 146 -1.14 7.43 21.35
C ASP A 146 -2.17 7.98 20.35
N ALA A 147 -1.83 8.02 19.05
CA ALA A 147 -2.78 8.42 18.02
C ALA A 147 -3.94 7.41 17.88
N ILE A 148 -3.65 6.11 17.86
CA ILE A 148 -4.67 5.05 17.80
C ILE A 148 -5.61 5.10 19.01
N THR A 149 -5.06 5.26 20.21
CA THR A 149 -5.84 5.37 21.46
C THR A 149 -6.69 6.64 21.46
N PHE A 150 -6.17 7.75 20.92
CA PHE A 150 -6.96 8.96 20.74
C PHE A 150 -8.12 8.75 19.77
N MET A 151 -7.89 8.05 18.66
CA MET A 151 -8.93 7.75 17.65
C MET A 151 -10.04 6.88 18.24
N ASP A 152 -9.69 5.84 19.01
CA ASP A 152 -10.63 4.97 19.75
C ASP A 152 -11.49 5.79 20.71
N ALA A 153 -10.83 6.57 21.59
CA ALA A 153 -11.51 7.41 22.58
C ALA A 153 -12.37 8.51 21.95
N SER A 154 -12.07 8.90 20.71
CA SER A 154 -12.79 9.93 19.96
C SER A 154 -13.80 9.34 18.97
N ALA A 155 -14.04 8.03 19.00
CA ALA A 155 -15.02 7.35 18.16
C ALA A 155 -14.80 7.64 16.65
N MET A 156 -13.56 7.54 16.21
CA MET A 156 -13.14 7.89 14.84
C MET A 156 -13.12 6.70 13.87
N TYR A 157 -13.45 5.51 14.33
CA TYR A 157 -13.61 4.32 13.48
C TYR A 157 -14.52 3.32 14.21
N GLY A 158 -15.23 2.49 13.45
CA GLY A 158 -15.85 1.29 13.99
C GLY A 158 -14.82 0.17 14.14
N GLU A 159 -14.05 -0.04 13.08
CA GLU A 159 -12.98 -1.03 13.00
C GLU A 159 -11.82 -0.48 12.17
N MET A 160 -10.59 -0.85 12.53
CA MET A 160 -9.40 -0.39 11.84
C MET A 160 -8.39 -1.52 11.60
N ILE A 161 -7.90 -1.59 10.35
CA ILE A 161 -6.86 -2.54 9.94
C ILE A 161 -5.58 -1.77 9.55
N LEU A 162 -4.43 -2.23 10.04
CA LEU A 162 -3.12 -1.65 9.72
C LEU A 162 -2.20 -2.69 9.07
N TYR A 163 -1.62 -2.36 7.92
CA TYR A 163 -0.58 -3.15 7.26
C TYR A 163 0.73 -2.35 7.28
N ILE A 164 1.74 -2.87 8.00
CA ILE A 164 3.03 -2.20 8.17
C ILE A 164 4.16 -3.01 7.53
N GLU A 165 4.64 -2.53 6.39
CA GLU A 165 5.88 -2.97 5.76
C GLU A 165 7.04 -2.13 6.28
N ALA A 166 7.88 -2.76 7.12
CA ALA A 166 9.12 -2.20 7.63
C ALA A 166 9.95 -3.26 8.37
N CYS A 167 11.26 -3.02 8.47
CA CYS A 167 12.14 -3.76 9.39
C CYS A 167 11.66 -3.61 10.84
N GLU A 168 11.74 -4.71 11.60
CA GLU A 168 11.31 -4.80 13.00
C GLU A 168 9.87 -4.31 13.24
N SER A 169 9.01 -4.34 12.21
CA SER A 169 7.65 -3.77 12.24
C SER A 169 6.78 -4.37 13.34
N GLY A 170 6.96 -5.64 13.70
CA GLY A 170 6.28 -6.25 14.84
C GLY A 170 6.53 -5.53 16.18
N SER A 171 7.67 -4.84 16.33
CA SER A 171 7.98 -4.06 17.53
C SER A 171 7.08 -2.84 17.71
N MET A 172 6.36 -2.40 16.67
CA MET A 172 5.38 -1.32 16.78
C MET A 172 4.17 -1.72 17.64
N PHE A 173 3.88 -3.02 17.78
CA PHE A 173 2.64 -3.50 18.41
C PHE A 173 2.85 -4.60 19.47
N ASN A 174 3.97 -5.33 19.43
CA ASN A 174 4.22 -6.45 20.35
C ASN A 174 4.20 -6.02 21.83
N GLY A 175 3.19 -6.46 22.58
CA GLY A 175 2.96 -6.07 23.97
C GLY A 175 2.45 -4.64 24.17
N LEU A 176 2.11 -3.93 23.08
CA LEU A 176 1.70 -2.53 23.06
C LEU A 176 0.24 -2.35 22.60
N LEU A 177 -0.17 -3.00 21.50
CA LEU A 177 -1.51 -2.82 20.91
C LEU A 177 -2.58 -3.58 21.72
N PRO A 178 -3.57 -2.89 22.30
CA PRO A 178 -4.66 -3.53 23.03
C PRO A 178 -5.57 -4.35 22.10
N LYS A 179 -6.20 -5.40 22.65
CA LYS A 179 -7.14 -6.25 21.90
C LYS A 179 -8.60 -5.78 21.95
N ASN A 180 -8.90 -4.71 22.67
CA ASN A 180 -10.27 -4.29 23.00
C ASN A 180 -10.62 -2.88 22.47
N ILE A 181 -9.97 -2.49 21.38
CA ILE A 181 -10.14 -1.18 20.72
C ILE A 181 -10.51 -1.33 19.23
N SER A 182 -10.96 -2.51 18.79
CA SER A 182 -11.33 -2.78 17.39
C SER A 182 -10.24 -2.41 16.38
N VAL A 183 -8.99 -2.78 16.69
CA VAL A 183 -7.83 -2.61 15.82
C VAL A 183 -7.13 -3.94 15.60
N TRP A 184 -6.86 -4.27 14.34
CA TRP A 184 -6.02 -5.40 13.97
C TRP A 184 -4.88 -4.93 13.07
N ALA A 185 -3.67 -5.44 13.32
CA ALA A 185 -2.48 -5.02 12.59
C ALA A 185 -1.69 -6.23 12.09
N ALA A 186 -1.29 -6.20 10.82
CA ALA A 186 -0.36 -7.12 10.20
C ALA A 186 0.99 -6.43 9.95
N THR A 187 2.10 -7.14 10.18
CA THR A 187 3.45 -6.60 10.03
C THR A 187 4.32 -7.52 9.19
N ALA A 188 5.15 -6.94 8.32
CA ALA A 188 6.03 -7.70 7.43
C ALA A 188 7.10 -8.53 8.14
N ALA A 189 7.48 -8.15 9.35
CA ALA A 189 8.50 -8.83 10.14
C ALA A 189 8.11 -8.90 11.63
N ASP A 190 8.77 -9.80 12.36
CA ASP A 190 8.68 -9.86 13.81
C ASP A 190 9.41 -8.66 14.47
N PRO A 191 9.39 -8.52 15.81
CA PRO A 191 10.03 -7.40 16.48
C PRO A 191 11.57 -7.32 16.41
N PHE A 192 12.24 -8.32 15.83
CA PHE A 192 13.69 -8.51 15.94
C PHE A 192 14.41 -8.66 14.59
N HIS A 193 13.67 -8.82 13.50
CA HIS A 193 14.21 -9.07 12.18
C HIS A 193 13.78 -8.02 11.15
N SER A 194 14.57 -7.92 10.10
CA SER A 194 14.29 -7.05 8.95
C SER A 194 13.15 -7.60 8.10
N SER A 195 12.48 -6.71 7.37
CA SER A 195 11.70 -7.08 6.20
C SER A 195 12.58 -7.01 4.94
N TYR A 196 12.06 -7.43 3.80
CA TYR A 196 12.87 -7.63 2.60
C TYR A 196 12.20 -7.06 1.35
N ALA A 197 13.00 -6.41 0.52
CA ALA A 197 12.59 -5.97 -0.80
C ALA A 197 12.34 -7.18 -1.73
N SER A 198 11.50 -6.98 -2.76
CA SER A 198 11.18 -7.97 -3.80
C SER A 198 11.53 -7.45 -5.20
N ASP A 199 11.59 -8.37 -6.17
CA ASP A 199 11.93 -8.06 -7.57
C ASP A 199 13.25 -7.28 -7.76
N CYS A 200 14.21 -7.55 -6.88
CA CYS A 200 15.57 -7.04 -6.95
C CYS A 200 16.41 -7.68 -8.07
N GLY A 201 17.51 -7.02 -8.44
CA GLY A 201 18.49 -7.57 -9.39
C GLY A 201 18.00 -7.60 -10.84
N THR A 202 16.97 -6.82 -11.14
CA THR A 202 16.44 -6.65 -12.50
C THR A 202 17.21 -5.55 -13.25
N SER A 203 17.12 -5.57 -14.57
CA SER A 203 17.78 -4.59 -15.42
C SER A 203 16.90 -4.21 -16.61
N PHE A 204 17.03 -2.98 -17.08
CA PHE A 204 16.30 -2.46 -18.22
C PHE A 204 17.19 -1.51 -19.03
N GLU A 205 17.24 -1.67 -20.36
CA GLU A 205 18.17 -0.96 -21.26
C GLU A 205 19.65 -0.92 -20.78
N ASN A 206 20.14 -2.03 -20.22
CA ASN A 206 21.49 -2.15 -19.61
C ASN A 206 21.72 -1.32 -18.34
N GLN A 207 20.67 -0.72 -17.78
CA GLN A 207 20.69 -0.08 -16.47
C GLN A 207 20.18 -1.07 -15.41
N ALA A 208 20.89 -1.19 -14.29
CA ALA A 208 20.39 -1.92 -13.13
C ALA A 208 19.23 -1.13 -12.51
N LEU A 209 18.11 -1.79 -12.26
CA LEU A 209 16.96 -1.20 -11.58
C LEU A 209 17.11 -1.35 -10.05
N PRO A 210 16.50 -0.45 -9.26
CA PRO A 210 16.27 -0.74 -7.84
C PRO A 210 15.35 -1.96 -7.71
N CYS A 211 15.24 -2.50 -6.49
CA CYS A 211 14.13 -3.40 -6.18
C CYS A 211 12.81 -2.69 -6.48
N LEU A 212 11.83 -3.42 -7.02
CA LEU A 212 10.60 -2.81 -7.54
C LEU A 212 9.46 -2.79 -6.53
N GLY A 213 9.57 -3.56 -5.45
CA GLY A 213 8.61 -3.56 -4.36
C GLY A 213 9.21 -4.18 -3.10
N ASP A 214 8.35 -4.43 -2.11
CA ASP A 214 8.70 -5.10 -0.85
C ASP A 214 7.92 -6.40 -0.69
N LEU A 215 8.57 -7.44 -0.16
CA LEU A 215 8.08 -8.82 -0.25
C LEU A 215 6.71 -9.00 0.42
N PHE A 216 6.54 -8.57 1.66
CA PHE A 216 5.22 -8.68 2.30
C PHE A 216 4.18 -7.86 1.53
N SER A 217 4.55 -6.64 1.14
CA SER A 217 3.70 -5.72 0.41
C SER A 217 3.17 -6.27 -0.91
N VAL A 218 4.06 -6.80 -1.75
CA VAL A 218 3.68 -7.35 -3.05
C VAL A 218 2.87 -8.63 -2.90
N GLU A 219 3.13 -9.45 -1.90
CA GLU A 219 2.43 -10.73 -1.74
C GLU A 219 0.97 -10.52 -1.31
N TRP A 220 0.68 -9.66 -0.34
CA TRP A 220 -0.72 -9.39 0.03
C TRP A 220 -1.46 -8.62 -1.08
N MET A 221 -0.82 -7.62 -1.72
CA MET A 221 -1.46 -6.89 -2.83
C MET A 221 -1.77 -7.82 -4.01
N ARG A 222 -0.87 -8.76 -4.31
CA ARG A 222 -1.07 -9.74 -5.38
C ARG A 222 -2.21 -10.70 -5.07
N ASP A 223 -2.31 -11.13 -3.82
CA ASP A 223 -3.38 -12.03 -3.39
C ASP A 223 -4.74 -11.37 -3.60
N VAL A 224 -4.90 -10.15 -3.03
CA VAL A 224 -6.06 -9.29 -3.22
C VAL A 224 -6.42 -9.14 -4.69
N GLU A 225 -5.45 -8.83 -5.56
CA GLU A 225 -5.64 -8.68 -7.01
C GLU A 225 -6.05 -9.95 -7.77
N SER A 226 -5.81 -11.12 -7.19
CA SER A 226 -6.05 -12.41 -7.81
C SER A 226 -7.32 -13.12 -7.33
N HIS A 227 -7.92 -12.64 -6.24
CA HIS A 227 -9.08 -13.25 -5.59
C HIS A 227 -10.29 -12.31 -5.52
N ASP A 228 -11.43 -12.87 -5.10
CA ASP A 228 -12.68 -12.14 -4.94
C ASP A 228 -12.75 -11.53 -3.53
N MET A 229 -12.48 -10.22 -3.43
CA MET A 229 -12.46 -9.50 -2.15
C MET A 229 -13.77 -9.61 -1.34
N GLU A 230 -14.91 -9.86 -1.99
CA GLU A 230 -16.21 -10.06 -1.32
C GLU A 230 -16.27 -11.38 -0.54
N ARG A 231 -15.40 -12.34 -0.89
CA ARG A 231 -15.38 -13.69 -0.31
C ARG A 231 -14.15 -13.92 0.56
N GLU A 232 -13.03 -13.38 0.14
CA GLU A 232 -11.77 -13.51 0.85
C GLU A 232 -11.75 -12.64 2.11
N THR A 233 -11.32 -13.25 3.21
CA THR A 233 -11.15 -12.58 4.49
C THR A 233 -9.73 -12.05 4.65
N TRP A 234 -9.56 -11.02 5.48
CA TRP A 234 -8.23 -10.52 5.86
C TRP A 234 -7.32 -11.60 6.47
N LYS A 235 -7.89 -12.61 7.13
CA LYS A 235 -7.14 -13.74 7.69
C LYS A 235 -6.66 -14.71 6.62
N GLU A 236 -7.38 -14.84 5.51
CA GLU A 236 -6.95 -15.66 4.38
C GLU A 236 -5.81 -14.98 3.65
N ASP A 237 -5.94 -13.69 3.33
CA ASP A 237 -4.87 -12.87 2.75
C ASP A 237 -3.62 -12.84 3.64
N TRP A 238 -3.77 -12.63 4.95
CA TRP A 238 -2.64 -12.70 5.87
C TRP A 238 -1.92 -14.05 5.86
N LYS A 239 -2.65 -15.17 5.75
CA LYS A 239 -2.04 -16.51 5.66
C LYS A 239 -1.33 -16.69 4.32
N PHE A 240 -1.88 -16.13 3.24
CA PHE A 240 -1.21 -16.12 1.95
C PHE A 240 0.10 -15.32 2.05
N ALA A 241 0.05 -14.11 2.58
CA ALA A 241 1.20 -13.24 2.76
C ALA A 241 2.24 -13.85 3.69
N GLU A 242 1.86 -14.44 4.82
CA GLU A 242 2.75 -15.16 5.74
C GLU A 242 3.48 -16.31 5.04
N LYS A 243 2.76 -17.07 4.21
CA LYS A 243 3.32 -18.21 3.50
C LYS A 243 4.32 -17.79 2.41
N HIS A 244 4.05 -16.70 1.70
CA HIS A 244 4.86 -16.27 0.55
C HIS A 244 5.98 -15.28 0.92
N THR A 245 5.83 -14.58 2.05
CA THR A 245 6.90 -13.75 2.65
C THR A 245 7.91 -14.64 3.37
N ASN A 246 8.70 -15.39 2.61
CA ASN A 246 9.56 -16.45 3.14
C ASN A 246 10.93 -15.98 3.68
N LEU A 247 11.22 -14.67 3.65
CA LEU A 247 12.46 -14.09 4.13
C LEU A 247 12.34 -13.45 5.52
N SER A 248 11.13 -13.16 5.98
CA SER A 248 10.83 -12.60 7.30
C SER A 248 9.64 -13.33 7.92
N GLN A 249 9.37 -13.07 9.20
CA GLN A 249 8.19 -13.64 9.87
C GLN A 249 7.08 -12.60 9.91
N VAL A 250 6.04 -12.79 9.08
CA VAL A 250 4.82 -11.97 9.14
C VAL A 250 4.13 -12.21 10.48
N CYS A 251 3.68 -11.15 11.13
CA CYS A 251 2.99 -11.22 12.42
C CYS A 251 1.65 -10.51 12.37
N GLU A 252 0.78 -10.82 13.33
CA GLU A 252 -0.49 -10.13 13.56
C GLU A 252 -0.63 -9.70 15.03
N TYR A 253 -1.35 -8.60 15.28
CA TYR A 253 -1.55 -8.04 16.62
C TYR A 253 -2.95 -7.41 16.75
N GLY A 254 -3.40 -7.23 18.00
CA GLY A 254 -4.67 -6.58 18.30
C GLY A 254 -5.85 -7.54 18.37
N ASP A 255 -7.00 -7.10 17.87
CA ASP A 255 -8.26 -7.84 17.87
C ASP A 255 -8.36 -8.81 16.68
N ASP A 256 -8.00 -10.07 16.91
CA ASP A 256 -8.01 -11.14 15.90
C ASP A 256 -9.41 -11.42 15.32
N SER A 257 -10.49 -10.86 15.89
CA SER A 257 -11.83 -11.04 15.36
C SER A 257 -12.08 -10.28 14.05
N LEU A 258 -11.42 -9.12 13.86
CA LEU A 258 -11.51 -8.29 12.65
C LEU A 258 -10.90 -8.97 11.42
N ALA A 259 -9.92 -9.86 11.62
CA ALA A 259 -9.32 -10.60 10.51
C ALA A 259 -10.34 -11.52 9.79
N LYS A 260 -11.54 -11.73 10.35
CA LYS A 260 -12.60 -12.52 9.73
C LYS A 260 -13.46 -11.72 8.75
N ASP A 261 -13.30 -10.40 8.74
CA ASP A 261 -14.04 -9.56 7.80
C ASP A 261 -13.54 -9.77 6.38
N SER A 262 -14.46 -9.63 5.43
CA SER A 262 -14.12 -9.62 4.01
C SER A 262 -13.27 -8.40 3.68
N ILE A 263 -12.30 -8.58 2.78
CA ILE A 263 -11.42 -7.51 2.29
C ILE A 263 -12.23 -6.36 1.67
N ALA A 264 -13.35 -6.67 1.00
CA ALA A 264 -14.27 -5.69 0.43
C ALA A 264 -14.87 -4.71 1.45
N SER A 265 -14.81 -5.04 2.75
CA SER A 265 -15.27 -4.15 3.83
C SER A 265 -14.33 -2.94 4.02
N TYR A 266 -13.13 -2.97 3.45
CA TYR A 266 -12.05 -2.00 3.66
C TYR A 266 -11.40 -1.55 2.35
N LEU A 267 -11.41 -2.40 1.31
CA LEU A 267 -10.83 -2.14 -0.02
C LEU A 267 -11.88 -2.28 -1.12
N GLU A 268 -11.76 -1.52 -2.20
CA GLU A 268 -12.68 -1.61 -3.35
C GLU A 268 -11.97 -1.26 -4.65
N TYR A 269 -12.15 -2.07 -5.70
CA TYR A 269 -11.63 -1.73 -7.03
C TYR A 269 -12.30 -0.49 -7.62
N PRO A 270 -11.60 0.29 -8.46
CA PRO A 270 -12.25 1.19 -9.42
C PRO A 270 -13.41 0.48 -10.10
N PRO A 271 -14.61 1.09 -10.18
CA PRO A 271 -15.69 0.50 -10.96
C PRO A 271 -15.15 0.28 -12.37
N CYS A 272 -15.17 -0.97 -12.85
CA CYS A 272 -14.70 -1.24 -14.20
C CYS A 272 -15.58 -0.43 -15.16
N ASN A 273 -14.97 0.43 -15.98
CA ASN A 273 -15.62 0.97 -17.18
C ASN A 273 -15.73 -0.17 -18.19
N CYS A 274 -16.56 -1.18 -17.89
CA CYS A 274 -16.88 -2.28 -18.79
C CYS A 274 -17.79 -1.78 -19.91
N SER A 275 -17.22 -0.99 -20.83
CA SER A 275 -17.75 -0.84 -22.17
C SER A 275 -17.20 -1.96 -23.06
N SER A 276 -17.27 -3.20 -22.62
CA SER A 276 -17.04 -4.42 -23.42
C SER A 276 -17.49 -5.62 -22.60
N PRO A 277 -18.42 -6.46 -23.09
CA PRO A 277 -18.74 -7.70 -22.40
C PRO A 277 -17.51 -8.60 -22.43
N SER A 278 -17.04 -9.03 -21.26
CA SER A 278 -16.06 -10.10 -21.15
C SER A 278 -16.64 -11.34 -21.86
N PRO A 279 -15.88 -12.08 -22.69
CA PRO A 279 -16.38 -13.32 -23.23
C PRO A 279 -16.61 -14.25 -22.03
N ALA A 280 -17.87 -14.57 -21.76
CA ALA A 280 -18.19 -15.66 -20.87
C ALA A 280 -17.31 -16.86 -21.27
N LEU A 281 -16.64 -17.47 -20.29
CA LEU A 281 -16.11 -18.82 -20.43
C LEU A 281 -17.28 -19.70 -20.89
N GLN A 282 -17.39 -19.90 -22.20
CA GLN A 282 -18.36 -20.79 -22.78
C GLN A 282 -17.92 -22.19 -22.37
N ALA A 283 -18.75 -22.84 -21.56
CA ALA A 283 -18.67 -24.29 -21.42
C ALA A 283 -18.70 -24.90 -22.83
N PRO A 284 -17.84 -25.89 -23.12
CA PRO A 284 -17.77 -26.47 -24.46
C PRO A 284 -19.14 -27.07 -24.82
N SER A 285 -19.59 -26.81 -26.04
CA SER A 285 -20.86 -27.32 -26.54
C SER A 285 -20.77 -28.84 -26.76
N GLU A 286 -21.90 -29.54 -26.59
CA GLU A 286 -22.05 -31.00 -26.73
C GLU A 286 -21.58 -31.55 -28.10
N GLN A 287 -21.28 -30.69 -29.08
CA GLN A 287 -20.72 -31.08 -30.38
C GLN A 287 -19.20 -31.31 -30.37
N GLN A 288 -18.45 -30.81 -29.37
CA GLN A 288 -17.01 -31.12 -29.25
C GLN A 288 -16.74 -32.46 -28.56
N GLN A 289 -17.67 -32.99 -27.76
CA GLN A 289 -17.53 -34.31 -27.14
C GLN A 289 -17.75 -35.47 -28.11
N GLN A 290 -18.42 -35.27 -29.25
CA GLN A 290 -18.65 -36.32 -30.24
C GLN A 290 -17.53 -36.49 -31.27
N GLN A 291 -16.59 -35.52 -31.37
CA GLN A 291 -15.44 -35.63 -32.26
C GLN A 291 -14.21 -36.28 -31.61
N GLU A 292 -14.12 -36.31 -30.28
CA GLU A 292 -13.03 -37.00 -29.56
C GLU A 292 -13.28 -38.51 -29.36
N GLU A 293 -14.49 -39.02 -29.59
CA GLU A 293 -14.80 -40.46 -29.54
C GLU A 293 -14.62 -41.20 -30.88
N GLU A 294 -14.42 -40.48 -32.01
CA GLU A 294 -14.25 -41.11 -33.35
C GLU A 294 -12.81 -41.14 -33.88
N GLU A 295 -11.83 -40.51 -33.20
CA GLU A 295 -10.40 -40.63 -33.55
C GLU A 295 -9.63 -41.45 -32.49
N VAL A 296 -9.89 -42.75 -32.45
CA VAL A 296 -8.97 -43.74 -31.86
C VAL A 296 -8.76 -44.90 -32.83
N PRO A 297 -7.58 -45.04 -33.44
CA PRO A 297 -7.06 -46.33 -33.89
C PRO A 297 -6.35 -47.08 -32.75
#